data_AF-A0A0C2P186-F1
#
_entry.id   AF-A0A0C2P186-F1
#
_cell.length_a   1.000
_cell.length_b   1.000
_cell.length_c   1.000
_cell.angle_alpha   90.00
_cell.angle_beta   90.00
_cell.angle_gamma   90.00
#
_symmetry.space_group_name_H-M   'P 1'
#
loop_
_entity.id
_entity.type
_entity.pdbx_description
1 polymer ?
#
loop_
_entity_poly.entity_id
_entity_poly.type
_entity_poly.pdbx_seq_one_letter_code
_entity_poly.pdbx_strand_id
1 'polypeptide(L)'
;MTEKSLESRMSWFKADDREMAIWLRSYAKRHTWIEDLASKDTPDRSQLDISFAQNFINNWTNTESVSNDDKYQVNLLRSAWRSYSNRTKTSTFSLSKNAQKSLDYLSKRLNVSKTYVVNETLVAAVKLIKNNKNKKFEANLLLPQLDREEHVLDSLLEELLDIDELKKEIADLKAENAVLQESLVSNQNVTPKPERALGQRRRPD
;
A
#
# COMPACT_ATOMS: atom_id res chain seq x y z
N MET A 1 54.40 -23.80 17.27
CA MET A 1 53.66 -22.77 16.51
C MET A 1 54.17 -21.43 17.00
N THR A 2 54.69 -20.57 16.12
CA THR A 2 55.09 -19.22 16.49
C THR A 2 53.85 -18.38 16.78
N GLU A 3 53.87 -17.67 17.90
CA GLU A 3 52.76 -16.84 18.32
C GLU A 3 52.60 -15.66 17.33
N LYS A 4 51.38 -15.41 16.85
CA LYS A 4 51.12 -14.30 15.92
C LYS A 4 51.42 -12.96 16.62
N SER A 5 52.27 -12.15 15.97
CA SER A 5 52.58 -10.78 16.39
C SER A 5 51.32 -9.90 16.44
N LEU A 6 51.41 -8.80 17.18
CA LEU A 6 50.31 -7.85 17.33
C LEU A 6 49.98 -7.17 15.99
N GLU A 7 50.99 -6.87 15.19
CA GLU A 7 50.86 -6.40 13.80
C GLU A 7 50.01 -7.36 12.95
N SER A 8 50.33 -8.66 12.97
CA SER A 8 49.55 -9.67 12.23
C SER A 8 48.09 -9.72 12.71
N ARG A 9 47.87 -9.59 14.03
CA ARG A 9 46.53 -9.59 14.63
C ARG A 9 45.73 -8.33 14.32
N MET A 10 46.40 -7.20 14.12
CA MET A 10 45.82 -5.90 13.82
C MET A 10 45.71 -5.55 12.33
N SER A 11 46.16 -6.43 11.43
CA SER A 11 46.05 -6.32 9.96
C SER A 11 44.65 -5.98 9.40
N TRP A 12 43.59 -6.15 10.19
CA TRP A 12 42.21 -5.79 9.82
C TRP A 12 41.90 -4.31 10.02
N PHE A 13 42.69 -3.60 10.83
CA PHE A 13 42.50 -2.20 11.18
C PHE A 13 43.28 -1.33 10.17
N LYS A 14 42.57 -0.44 9.49
CA LYS A 14 43.14 0.50 8.52
C LYS A 14 43.13 1.91 9.11
N ALA A 15 44.28 2.36 9.60
CA ALA A 15 44.39 3.68 10.24
C ALA A 15 44.11 4.85 9.28
N ASP A 16 44.35 4.65 7.98
CA ASP A 16 44.09 5.65 6.93
C ASP A 16 42.61 5.74 6.53
N ASP A 17 41.78 4.80 6.98
CA ASP A 17 40.34 4.84 6.75
C ASP A 17 39.70 5.88 7.69
N ARG A 18 39.17 6.95 7.08
CA ARG A 18 38.55 8.07 7.80
C ARG A 18 37.42 7.61 8.72
N GLU A 19 36.58 6.65 8.31
CA GLU A 19 35.46 6.19 9.13
C GLU A 19 35.95 5.43 10.35
N MET A 20 36.96 4.56 10.16
CA MET A 20 37.57 3.79 11.23
C MET A 20 38.33 4.69 12.21
N ALA A 21 39.01 5.73 11.72
CA ALA A 21 39.71 6.72 12.54
C ALA A 21 38.75 7.55 13.42
N ILE A 22 37.67 8.08 12.84
CA ILE A 22 36.62 8.81 13.59
C ILE A 22 35.96 7.89 14.63
N TRP A 23 35.68 6.64 14.25
CA TRP A 23 35.13 5.65 15.15
C TRP A 23 36.07 5.38 16.33
N LEU A 24 37.36 5.10 16.06
CA LEU A 24 38.34 4.79 17.09
C LEU A 24 38.43 5.94 18.10
N ARG A 25 38.49 7.20 17.63
CA ARG A 25 38.53 8.36 18.53
C ARG A 25 37.27 8.50 19.37
N SER A 26 36.11 8.21 18.79
CA SER A 26 34.83 8.21 19.53
C SER A 26 34.76 7.09 20.55
N TYR A 27 35.35 5.93 20.22
CA TYR A 27 35.42 4.76 21.09
C TYR A 27 36.41 4.99 22.25
N ALA A 28 37.56 5.62 21.98
CA ALA A 28 38.60 5.95 22.96
C ALA A 28 38.07 6.81 24.13
N LYS A 29 37.09 7.69 23.91
CA LYS A 29 36.46 8.51 24.97
C LYS A 29 35.93 7.69 26.16
N ARG A 30 35.65 6.40 25.97
CA ARG A 30 35.14 5.48 27.00
C ARG A 30 36.15 4.41 27.40
N HIS A 31 37.34 4.41 26.80
CA HIS A 31 38.35 3.38 26.92
C HIS A 31 39.73 4.00 27.05
N THR A 32 40.12 4.30 28.30
CA THR A 32 41.35 5.03 28.64
C THR A 32 42.62 4.41 28.05
N TRP A 33 42.69 3.08 28.01
CA TRP A 33 43.83 2.35 27.44
C TRP A 33 44.10 2.69 25.96
N ILE A 34 43.07 3.07 25.19
CA ILE A 34 43.23 3.50 23.79
C ILE A 34 43.84 4.90 23.73
N GLU A 35 43.40 5.80 24.62
CA GLU A 35 43.94 7.16 24.74
C GLU A 35 45.40 7.13 25.21
N ASP A 36 45.71 6.25 26.18
CA ASP A 36 47.06 6.04 26.70
C ASP A 36 48.02 5.51 25.63
N LEU A 37 47.57 4.54 24.81
CA LEU A 37 48.37 4.01 23.69
C LEU A 37 48.56 5.04 22.57
N ALA A 38 47.52 5.79 22.21
CA ALA A 38 47.59 6.77 21.13
C ALA A 38 48.42 8.00 21.49
N SER A 39 48.41 8.40 22.77
CA SER A 39 49.06 9.63 23.26
C SER A 39 50.49 9.40 23.78
N LYS A 40 50.98 8.16 23.74
CA LYS A 40 52.28 7.76 24.32
C LYS A 40 53.46 8.64 23.87
N ASP A 41 53.45 9.04 22.60
CA ASP A 41 54.54 9.83 21.99
C ASP A 41 54.16 11.30 21.71
N THR A 42 52.86 11.63 21.69
CA THR A 42 52.37 13.01 21.46
C THR A 42 51.11 13.28 22.29
N PRO A 43 51.18 14.05 23.39
CA PRO A 43 50.04 14.35 24.24
C PRO A 43 49.06 15.38 23.64
N ASP A 44 49.23 15.77 22.37
CA ASP A 44 48.42 16.80 21.74
C ASP A 44 47.01 16.27 21.38
N ARG A 45 46.02 16.73 22.15
CA ARG A 45 44.61 16.41 21.94
C ARG A 45 44.01 17.04 20.69
N SER A 46 44.71 17.96 20.03
CA SER A 46 44.28 18.60 18.78
C SER A 46 44.58 17.78 17.53
N GLN A 47 45.20 16.60 17.67
CA GLN A 47 45.53 15.71 16.55
C GLN A 47 44.32 15.41 15.65
N LEU A 48 44.57 15.25 14.35
CA LEU A 48 43.58 14.78 13.40
C LEU A 48 43.21 13.31 13.70
N ASP A 49 41.98 12.90 13.40
CA ASP A 49 41.49 11.55 13.70
C ASP A 49 42.38 10.44 13.09
N ILE A 50 42.87 10.67 11.88
CA ILE A 50 43.75 9.73 11.16
C ILE A 50 45.10 9.61 11.88
N SER A 51 45.70 10.73 12.28
CA SER A 51 46.97 10.72 13.02
C SER A 51 46.85 10.06 14.39
N PHE A 52 45.70 10.22 15.06
CA PHE A 52 45.39 9.51 16.30
C PHE A 52 45.33 7.99 16.07
N ALA A 53 44.67 7.54 15.00
CA ALA A 53 44.56 6.12 14.67
C ALA A 53 45.89 5.50 14.23
N GLN A 54 46.72 6.26 13.50
CA GLN A 54 48.07 5.83 13.11
C GLN A 54 48.98 5.71 14.33
N ASN A 55 48.99 6.70 15.22
CA ASN A 55 49.74 6.66 16.47
C ASN A 55 49.33 5.47 17.34
N PHE A 56 48.01 5.25 17.51
CA PHE A 56 47.49 4.09 18.23
C PHE A 56 48.03 2.77 17.70
N ILE A 57 47.95 2.56 16.37
CA ILE A 57 48.42 1.32 15.76
C ILE A 57 49.93 1.18 15.92
N ASN A 58 50.70 2.21 15.55
CA ASN A 58 52.15 2.17 15.61
C ASN A 58 52.64 1.87 17.03
N ASN A 59 52.09 2.57 18.03
CA ASN A 59 52.50 2.42 19.43
C ASN A 59 52.14 1.05 19.99
N TRP A 60 51.04 0.46 19.53
CA TRP A 60 50.59 -0.84 20.00
C TRP A 60 51.25 -2.00 19.27
N THR A 61 51.51 -1.88 17.96
CA THR A 61 52.14 -2.97 17.18
C THR A 61 53.65 -3.03 17.34
N ASN A 62 54.29 -1.94 17.79
CA ASN A 62 55.73 -1.88 18.07
C ASN A 62 56.14 -2.56 19.39
N THR A 63 55.22 -3.15 20.15
CA THR A 63 55.57 -3.91 21.37
C THR A 63 56.07 -5.31 21.02
N GLU A 64 57.27 -5.65 21.53
CA GLU A 64 57.95 -6.92 21.22
C GLU A 64 57.27 -8.16 21.84
N SER A 65 56.53 -7.98 22.94
CA SER A 65 55.84 -9.06 23.65
C SER A 65 54.32 -8.91 23.57
N VAL A 66 53.64 -9.94 23.07
CA VAL A 66 52.17 -10.00 23.04
C VAL A 66 51.65 -10.64 24.32
N SER A 67 51.00 -9.86 25.19
CA SER A 67 50.38 -10.38 26.40
C SER A 67 49.01 -11.04 26.10
N ASN A 68 48.47 -11.79 27.06
CA ASN A 68 47.09 -12.28 26.96
C ASN A 68 46.06 -11.14 26.97
N ASP A 69 46.37 -10.03 27.64
CA ASP A 69 45.50 -8.85 27.68
C ASP A 69 45.45 -8.16 26.31
N ASP A 70 46.58 -8.06 25.60
CA ASP A 70 46.62 -7.56 24.22
C ASP A 70 45.72 -8.39 23.30
N LYS A 71 45.76 -9.72 23.42
CA LYS A 71 44.89 -10.61 22.63
C LYS A 71 43.42 -10.34 22.91
N TYR A 72 43.07 -10.12 24.18
CA TYR A 72 41.72 -9.81 24.59
C TYR A 72 41.26 -8.45 24.03
N GLN A 73 42.09 -7.41 24.20
CA GLN A 73 41.84 -6.06 23.72
C GLN A 73 41.70 -6.00 22.19
N VAL A 74 42.52 -6.75 21.43
CA VAL A 74 42.38 -6.87 19.97
C VAL A 74 41.03 -7.48 19.58
N ASN A 75 40.62 -8.56 20.26
CA ASN A 75 39.32 -9.20 20.00
C ASN A 75 38.14 -8.29 20.37
N LEU A 76 38.26 -7.55 21.47
CA LEU A 76 37.28 -6.57 21.91
C LEU A 76 37.12 -5.46 20.85
N LEU A 77 38.23 -4.87 20.42
CA LEU A 77 38.25 -3.81 19.41
C LEU A 77 37.67 -4.28 18.08
N ARG A 78 38.06 -5.48 17.63
CA ARG A 78 37.54 -6.08 16.38
C ARG A 78 36.03 -6.33 16.47
N SER A 79 35.54 -6.78 17.61
CA SER A 79 34.10 -7.04 17.83
C SER A 79 33.31 -5.73 17.88
N ALA A 80 33.85 -4.72 18.55
CA ALA A 80 33.27 -3.38 18.62
C ALA A 80 33.20 -2.72 17.23
N TRP A 81 34.27 -2.81 16.44
CA TRP A 81 34.28 -2.33 15.06
C TRP A 81 33.24 -3.04 14.21
N ARG A 82 33.19 -4.38 14.25
CA ARG A 82 32.18 -5.16 13.51
C ARG A 82 30.74 -4.78 13.88
N SER A 83 30.50 -4.48 15.16
CA SER A 83 29.20 -4.01 15.63
C SER A 83 28.87 -2.63 15.05
N TYR A 84 29.84 -1.72 15.06
CA TYR A 84 29.70 -0.37 14.51
C TYR A 84 29.50 -0.37 12.99
N SER A 85 30.35 -1.07 12.24
CA SER A 85 30.33 -1.12 10.78
C SER A 85 29.12 -1.87 10.21
N ASN A 86 28.56 -2.82 10.98
CA ASN A 86 27.34 -3.55 10.60
C ASN A 86 26.06 -2.92 11.16
N ARG A 87 26.11 -1.73 11.76
CA ARG A 87 24.93 -1.05 12.32
C ARG A 87 23.85 -0.77 11.26
N THR A 88 24.23 -0.70 9.98
CA THR A 88 23.31 -0.65 8.83
C THR A 88 22.75 -2.01 8.40
N LYS A 89 23.38 -3.13 8.80
CA LYS A 89 23.00 -4.51 8.42
C LYS A 89 22.12 -5.21 9.45
N THR A 90 22.07 -4.73 10.69
CA THR A 90 21.20 -5.27 11.75
C THR A 90 20.29 -4.19 12.29
N SER A 91 19.33 -3.75 11.47
CA SER A 91 18.13 -3.11 12.00
C SER A 91 17.32 -4.22 12.68
N THR A 92 17.49 -4.38 14.00
CA THR A 92 16.72 -5.34 14.78
C THR A 92 15.30 -4.82 14.92
N PHE A 93 14.43 -5.20 13.97
CA PHE A 93 13.01 -4.98 14.10
C PHE A 93 12.50 -5.72 15.35
N SER A 94 11.84 -5.01 16.25
CA SER A 94 11.08 -5.64 17.34
C SER A 94 9.84 -6.30 16.73
N LEU A 95 10.01 -7.53 16.26
CA LEU A 95 8.96 -8.34 15.64
C LEU A 95 8.29 -9.19 16.71
N SER A 96 6.95 -9.25 16.66
CA SER A 96 6.20 -10.24 17.44
C SER A 96 6.62 -11.67 17.09
N LYS A 97 6.40 -12.64 17.98
CA LYS A 97 6.73 -14.06 17.72
C LYS A 97 6.12 -14.57 16.40
N ASN A 98 4.90 -14.14 16.07
CA ASN A 98 4.24 -14.52 14.82
C ASN A 98 4.91 -13.85 13.61
N ALA A 99 5.26 -12.57 13.70
CA ALA A 99 5.97 -11.87 12.63
C ALA A 99 7.35 -12.48 12.36
N GLN A 100 8.06 -12.93 13.40
CA GLN A 100 9.32 -13.66 13.26
C GLN A 100 9.14 -14.99 12.51
N LYS A 101 8.12 -15.79 12.90
CA LYS A 101 7.81 -17.05 12.21
C LYS A 101 7.46 -16.84 10.74
N SER A 102 6.65 -15.83 10.43
CA SER A 102 6.28 -15.49 9.06
C SER A 102 7.48 -15.02 8.24
N LEU A 103 8.35 -14.18 8.83
CA LEU A 103 9.56 -13.71 8.17
C LEU A 103 10.52 -14.87 7.86
N ASP A 104 10.70 -15.79 8.82
CA ASP A 104 11.54 -16.97 8.64
C ASP A 104 10.98 -17.90 7.57
N TYR A 105 9.66 -18.10 7.55
CA TYR A 105 8.98 -18.90 6.54
C TYR A 105 9.19 -18.31 5.14
N LEU A 106 8.95 -17.00 4.97
CA LEU A 106 9.10 -16.31 3.69
C LEU A 106 10.55 -16.29 3.21
N SER A 107 11.51 -16.00 4.10
CA SER A 107 12.94 -16.01 3.79
C SER A 107 13.40 -17.39 3.29
N LYS A 108 12.96 -18.48 3.95
CA LYS A 108 13.28 -19.84 3.53
C LYS A 108 12.61 -20.23 2.21
N ARG A 109 11.32 -19.93 2.06
CA ARG A 109 10.54 -20.34 0.88
C ARG A 109 11.00 -19.64 -0.40
N LEU A 110 11.41 -18.37 -0.29
CA LEU A 110 11.88 -17.57 -1.42
C LEU A 110 13.40 -17.64 -1.60
N ASN A 111 14.13 -18.30 -0.68
CA ASN A 111 15.59 -18.35 -0.66
C ASN A 111 16.26 -16.97 -0.73
N VAL A 112 15.76 -16.02 0.06
CA VAL A 112 16.25 -14.64 0.11
C VAL A 112 16.51 -14.22 1.56
N SER A 113 17.32 -13.17 1.75
CA SER A 113 17.60 -12.65 3.08
C SER A 113 16.34 -12.09 3.77
N LYS A 114 16.27 -12.18 5.10
CA LYS A 114 15.17 -11.60 5.89
C LYS A 114 15.01 -10.10 5.62
N THR A 115 16.13 -9.38 5.49
CA THR A 115 16.15 -7.95 5.15
C THR A 115 15.46 -7.68 3.81
N TYR A 116 15.72 -8.52 2.81
CA TYR A 116 15.06 -8.41 1.50
C TYR A 116 13.54 -8.59 1.61
N VAL A 117 13.08 -9.61 2.35
CA VAL A 117 11.64 -9.83 2.58
C VAL A 117 10.98 -8.62 3.25
N VAL A 118 11.61 -8.04 4.27
CA VAL A 118 11.09 -6.84 4.95
C VAL A 118 11.00 -5.65 3.99
N ASN A 119 12.04 -5.40 3.20
CA ASN A 119 12.04 -4.29 2.24
C ASN A 119 10.94 -4.44 1.19
N GLU A 120 10.82 -5.61 0.57
CA GLU A 120 9.78 -5.87 -0.44
C GLU A 120 8.37 -5.79 0.14
N THR A 121 8.16 -6.30 1.35
CA THR A 121 6.85 -6.21 2.01
C THR A 121 6.47 -4.77 2.37
N LEU A 122 7.43 -3.93 2.78
CA LEU A 122 7.19 -2.50 3.01
C LEU A 122 6.84 -1.77 1.70
N VAL A 123 7.57 -2.06 0.61
CA VAL A 123 7.29 -1.48 -0.72
C VAL A 123 5.90 -1.90 -1.20
N ALA A 124 5.56 -3.19 -1.06
CA ALA A 124 4.25 -3.71 -1.41
C ALA A 124 3.13 -3.06 -0.57
N ALA A 125 3.34 -2.88 0.74
CA ALA A 125 2.37 -2.22 1.61
C ALA A 125 2.12 -0.76 1.19
N VAL A 126 3.18 0.00 0.86
CA VAL A 126 3.04 1.37 0.36
C VAL A 126 2.29 1.41 -0.97
N LYS A 127 2.60 0.49 -1.90
CA LYS A 127 1.87 0.37 -3.17
C LYS A 127 0.39 0.06 -2.94
N LEU A 128 0.07 -0.85 -2.02
CA LEU A 128 -1.31 -1.16 -1.64
C LEU A 128 -2.03 0.07 -1.07
N ILE A 129 -1.39 0.83 -0.18
CA ILE A 129 -1.98 2.05 0.40
C ILE A 129 -2.23 3.09 -0.70
N LYS A 130 -1.26 3.32 -1.59
CA LYS A 130 -1.41 4.25 -2.73
C LYS A 130 -2.52 3.82 -3.68
N ASN A 131 -2.57 2.54 -4.04
CA ASN A 131 -3.61 2.00 -4.90
C ASN A 131 -4.99 2.06 -4.24
N ASN A 132 -5.09 1.88 -2.92
CA ASN A 132 -6.36 2.00 -2.20
C ASN A 132 -6.84 3.46 -2.09
N LYS A 133 -5.93 4.43 -1.96
CA LYS A 133 -6.28 5.86 -2.10
C LYS A 133 -6.83 6.17 -3.50
N ASN A 134 -6.24 5.59 -4.53
CA ASN A 134 -6.73 5.72 -5.90
C ASN A 134 -8.08 5.04 -6.09
N LYS A 135 -8.33 3.87 -5.47
CA LYS A 135 -9.65 3.22 -5.49
C LYS A 135 -10.74 4.03 -4.78
N LYS A 136 -10.44 4.70 -3.67
CA LYS A 136 -11.38 5.66 -3.05
C LYS A 136 -11.67 6.85 -3.99
N PHE A 137 -10.66 7.33 -4.71
CA PHE A 137 -10.84 8.39 -5.70
C PHE A 137 -11.65 7.90 -6.91
N GLU A 138 -11.38 6.71 -7.44
CA GLU A 138 -12.14 6.06 -8.51
C GLU A 138 -13.58 5.78 -8.10
N ALA A 139 -13.83 5.27 -6.89
CA ALA A 139 -15.19 5.08 -6.35
C ALA A 139 -15.94 6.42 -6.25
N ASN A 140 -15.27 7.50 -5.82
CA ASN A 140 -15.85 8.84 -5.80
C ASN A 140 -16.02 9.47 -7.19
N LEU A 141 -15.29 9.01 -8.20
CA LEU A 141 -15.46 9.44 -9.60
C LEU A 141 -16.60 8.68 -10.29
N LEU A 142 -16.85 7.44 -9.88
CA LEU A 142 -17.91 6.56 -10.38
C LEU A 142 -19.27 6.83 -9.71
N LEU A 143 -19.30 7.30 -8.46
CA LEU A 143 -20.54 7.68 -7.76
C LEU A 143 -21.39 8.70 -8.57
N PRO A 144 -20.84 9.81 -9.08
CA PRO A 144 -21.59 10.73 -9.94
C PRO A 144 -22.05 10.14 -11.28
N GLN A 145 -21.43 9.05 -11.75
CA GLN A 145 -21.86 8.35 -12.97
C GLN A 145 -23.03 7.41 -12.67
N LEU A 146 -22.98 6.70 -11.53
CA LEU A 146 -24.07 5.87 -11.03
C LEU A 146 -25.31 6.70 -10.69
N ASP A 147 -25.17 7.85 -10.02
CA ASP A 147 -26.31 8.74 -9.70
C ASP A 147 -26.98 9.27 -10.99
N ARG A 148 -26.21 9.49 -12.06
CA ARG A 148 -26.76 9.86 -13.39
C ARG A 148 -27.45 8.70 -14.07
N GLU A 149 -26.92 7.49 -13.95
CA GLU A 149 -27.51 6.27 -14.52
C GLU A 149 -28.80 5.88 -13.77
N GLU A 150 -28.87 6.07 -12.45
CA GLU A 150 -30.07 5.87 -11.63
C GLU A 150 -31.20 6.82 -12.08
N HIS A 151 -30.90 8.11 -12.26
CA HIS A 151 -31.88 9.06 -12.79
C HIS A 151 -32.37 8.73 -14.21
N VAL A 152 -31.51 8.18 -15.07
CA VAL A 152 -31.92 7.75 -16.43
C VAL A 152 -32.80 6.50 -16.36
N LEU A 153 -32.52 5.57 -15.45
CA LEU A 153 -33.36 4.39 -15.21
C LEU A 153 -34.74 4.77 -14.66
N ASP A 154 -34.81 5.70 -13.73
CA ASP A 154 -36.09 6.19 -13.18
C ASP A 154 -36.95 6.85 -14.25
N SER A 155 -36.38 7.70 -15.12
CA SER A 155 -37.11 8.30 -16.25
C SER A 155 -37.59 7.27 -17.27
N LEU A 156 -36.79 6.24 -17.57
CA LEU A 156 -37.21 5.13 -18.43
C LEU A 156 -38.35 4.29 -17.82
N LEU A 157 -38.35 4.14 -16.50
CA LEU A 157 -39.39 3.42 -15.77
C LEU A 157 -40.70 4.20 -15.76
N GLU A 158 -40.63 5.53 -15.59
CA GLU A 158 -41.76 6.44 -15.69
C GLU A 158 -42.35 6.46 -17.12
N GLU A 159 -41.50 6.53 -18.15
CA GLU A 159 -41.93 6.42 -19.56
C GLU A 159 -42.58 5.05 -19.88
N LEU A 160 -42.12 3.96 -19.27
CA LEU A 160 -42.73 2.64 -19.44
C LEU A 160 -44.09 2.53 -18.75
N LEU A 161 -44.26 3.14 -17.58
CA LEU A 161 -45.52 3.19 -16.86
C LEU A 161 -46.57 4.00 -17.65
N ASP A 162 -46.17 5.13 -18.24
CA ASP A 162 -47.02 5.93 -19.13
C ASP A 162 -47.50 5.12 -20.35
N ILE A 163 -46.65 4.25 -20.91
CA ILE A 163 -47.04 3.39 -22.04
C ILE A 163 -48.16 2.41 -21.66
N ASP A 164 -48.12 1.85 -20.45
CA ASP A 164 -49.17 0.93 -20.01
C ASP A 164 -50.47 1.65 -19.67
N GLU A 165 -50.41 2.89 -19.17
CA GLU A 165 -51.58 3.77 -19.05
C GLU A 165 -52.18 4.11 -20.42
N LEU A 166 -51.37 4.48 -21.41
CA LEU A 166 -51.82 4.75 -22.78
C LEU A 166 -52.43 3.51 -23.44
N LYS A 167 -51.90 2.31 -23.20
CA LYS A 167 -52.50 1.06 -23.71
C LYS A 167 -53.87 0.81 -23.09
N LYS A 168 -54.05 1.12 -21.82
CA LYS A 168 -55.32 0.98 -21.11
C LYS A 168 -56.35 1.97 -21.68
N GLU A 169 -55.97 3.23 -21.85
CA GLU A 169 -56.83 4.24 -22.46
C GLU A 169 -57.25 3.86 -23.89
N ILE A 170 -56.34 3.31 -24.70
CA ILE A 170 -56.67 2.78 -26.04
C ILE A 170 -57.66 1.61 -25.96
N ALA A 171 -57.54 0.72 -24.97
CA ALA A 171 -58.46 -0.39 -24.78
C ALA A 171 -59.86 0.10 -24.39
N ASP A 172 -59.93 1.07 -23.47
CA ASP A 172 -61.17 1.70 -23.03
C ASP A 172 -61.85 2.44 -24.19
N LEU A 173 -61.11 3.25 -24.96
CA LEU A 173 -61.61 3.93 -26.15
C LEU A 173 -62.07 2.97 -27.25
N LYS A 174 -61.44 1.80 -27.40
CA LYS A 174 -61.88 0.75 -28.33
C LYS A 174 -63.18 0.10 -27.86
N ALA A 175 -63.32 -0.16 -26.57
CA ALA A 175 -64.55 -0.70 -26.00
C ALA A 175 -65.72 0.29 -26.15
N GLU A 176 -65.50 1.57 -25.85
CA GLU A 176 -66.49 2.62 -26.07
C GLU A 176 -66.89 2.77 -27.54
N ASN A 177 -65.92 2.73 -28.46
CA ASN A 177 -66.22 2.75 -29.90
C ASN A 177 -67.07 1.57 -30.35
N ALA A 178 -66.81 0.36 -29.84
CA ALA A 178 -67.60 -0.82 -30.15
C ALA A 178 -69.06 -0.65 -29.68
N VAL A 179 -69.26 -0.16 -28.46
CA VAL A 179 -70.60 0.13 -27.90
C VAL A 179 -71.32 1.21 -28.72
N LEU A 180 -70.62 2.28 -29.11
CA LEU A 180 -71.18 3.34 -29.95
C LEU A 180 -71.55 2.83 -31.34
N GLN A 181 -70.74 1.95 -31.95
CA GLN A 181 -71.08 1.32 -33.22
C GLN A 181 -72.30 0.41 -33.13
N GLU A 182 -72.41 -0.42 -32.09
CA GLU A 182 -73.60 -1.26 -31.86
C GLU A 182 -74.87 -0.44 -31.61
N SER A 183 -74.75 0.68 -30.87
CA SER A 183 -75.87 1.60 -30.64
C SER A 183 -76.29 2.36 -31.91
N LEU A 184 -75.34 2.71 -32.79
CA LEU A 184 -75.64 3.30 -34.10
C LEU A 184 -76.33 2.31 -35.03
N VAL A 185 -75.88 1.05 -35.08
CA VAL A 185 -76.49 -0.01 -35.90
C VAL A 185 -77.89 -0.37 -35.40
N SER A 186 -78.10 -0.41 -34.08
CA SER A 186 -79.43 -0.65 -33.50
C SER A 186 -80.39 0.52 -33.69
N ASN A 187 -79.91 1.77 -33.68
CA ASN A 187 -80.73 2.94 -34.00
C ASN A 187 -81.08 3.06 -35.49
N GLN A 188 -80.27 2.52 -36.41
CA GLN A 188 -80.61 2.43 -37.84
C GLN A 188 -81.67 1.36 -38.15
N ASN A 189 -81.87 0.37 -37.26
CA ASN A 189 -82.89 -0.66 -37.40
C ASN A 189 -84.28 -0.25 -36.85
N VAL A 190 -84.45 1.00 -36.38
CA VAL A 190 -85.78 1.54 -36.05
C VAL A 190 -86.41 2.09 -37.32
N THR A 191 -86.93 1.19 -38.17
CA THR A 191 -87.88 1.56 -39.24
C THR A 191 -89.10 2.28 -38.65
N PRO A 192 -89.60 3.35 -39.29
CA PRO A 192 -90.69 4.16 -38.77
C PRO A 192 -92.01 3.39 -38.76
N LYS A 193 -92.78 3.52 -37.67
CA LYS A 193 -94.18 3.09 -37.58
C LYS A 193 -94.96 3.68 -38.77
N PRO A 194 -95.84 2.92 -39.46
CA PRO A 194 -96.70 3.49 -40.46
C PRO A 194 -97.73 4.38 -39.78
N GLU A 195 -97.78 5.64 -40.20
CA GLU A 195 -98.79 6.62 -39.81
C GLU A 195 -100.19 6.12 -40.16
N ARG A 196 -101.09 6.21 -39.19
CA ARG A 196 -102.53 6.11 -39.40
C ARG A 196 -102.97 7.33 -40.21
N ALA A 197 -103.25 7.16 -41.50
CA ALA A 197 -104.00 8.15 -42.27
C ALA A 197 -105.51 7.90 -42.09
N LEU A 198 -106.14 8.88 -41.46
CA LEU A 198 -107.58 9.01 -41.30
C LEU A 198 -108.28 9.21 -42.65
N GLY A 199 -109.33 8.39 -42.83
CA GLY A 199 -110.56 8.55 -43.58
C GLY A 199 -110.73 9.62 -44.65
N GLN A 200 -111.30 9.19 -45.78
CA GLN A 200 -112.37 9.82 -46.58
C GLN A 200 -112.90 8.71 -47.52
N ARG A 201 -114.12 8.62 -48.05
CA ARG A 201 -115.43 9.27 -47.93
C ARG A 201 -116.40 8.33 -48.68
N ARG A 202 -117.69 8.45 -48.39
CA ARG A 202 -118.81 7.69 -48.99
C ARG A 202 -118.96 7.88 -50.51
N ARG A 203 -119.53 6.85 -51.16
CA ARG A 203 -120.72 6.83 -52.07
C ARG A 203 -120.50 5.87 -53.27
N PRO A 204 -121.54 5.54 -54.06
CA PRO A 204 -122.74 4.78 -53.74
C PRO A 204 -122.91 3.59 -54.72
N ASP A 205 -123.86 2.69 -54.46
CA ASP A 205 -124.88 2.20 -55.43
C ASP A 205 -125.83 1.23 -54.70
#